data_AF-A0A968FVD5-F1
#
_entry.id   AF-A0A968FVD5-F1
#
_cell.length_a   1.000
_cell.length_b   1.000
_cell.length_c   1.000
_cell.angle_alpha   90.00
_cell.angle_beta   90.00
_cell.angle_gamma   90.00
#
_symmetry.space_group_name_H-M   'P 1'
#
loop_
_entity.id
_entity.type
_entity.pdbx_description
1 polymer ?
#
loop_
_entity_poly.entity_id
_entity_poly.type
_entity_poly.pdbx_seq_one_letter_code
_entity_poly.pdbx_strand_id
1 'polypeptide(L)'
;RRRGAAPAHEMSDAPLVGRSAWTVQLRQALDKMADVDADVLLVGETGTGKEQVARCLHNQSPRAQNRFVAVNCCAIPEEILESELFGHEPGAFTGALRRRVGKFEYAHHGTIYLDEIDSMPLHLQGKLLRVLQERSLERLGSNKTLPVDIRVIA
;
A
#
# COMPACT_ATOMS: atom_id res chain seq x y z
N ARG A 1 30.26 -20.34 -3.35
CA ARG A 1 30.20 -19.02 -4.06
C ARG A 1 28.77 -18.49 -3.95
N ARG A 2 28.59 -17.33 -3.27
CA ARG A 2 27.44 -16.37 -3.23
C ARG A 2 26.07 -16.94 -2.80
N ARG A 3 25.57 -16.65 -1.57
CA ARG A 3 24.81 -15.42 -1.14
C ARG A 3 23.77 -15.01 -2.19
N GLY A 4 22.48 -14.87 -1.94
CA GLY A 4 21.64 -14.91 -0.75
C GLY A 4 20.32 -14.23 -1.12
N ALA A 5 19.19 -14.71 -0.58
CA ALA A 5 17.96 -13.94 -0.51
C ALA A 5 17.40 -14.20 0.89
N ALA A 6 17.34 -13.15 1.70
CA ALA A 6 16.75 -13.19 3.03
C ALA A 6 15.27 -13.57 2.93
N PRO A 7 14.71 -14.29 3.92
CA PRO A 7 13.27 -14.49 3.96
C PRO A 7 12.62 -13.12 4.13
N ALA A 8 11.74 -12.75 3.21
CA ALA A 8 10.81 -11.66 3.47
C ALA A 8 10.04 -12.03 4.74
N HIS A 9 9.95 -11.07 5.67
CA HIS A 9 9.26 -11.22 6.95
C HIS A 9 7.86 -11.83 6.75
N GLU A 10 7.72 -13.13 6.96
CA GLU A 10 6.43 -13.79 7.22
C GLU A 10 6.01 -13.38 8.64
N MET A 11 5.58 -12.11 8.79
CA MET A 11 4.77 -11.73 9.93
C MET A 11 3.40 -12.38 9.72
N SER A 12 3.19 -13.46 10.48
CA SER A 12 2.00 -14.29 10.59
C SER A 12 0.72 -13.68 10.03
N ASP A 13 0.01 -14.43 9.18
CA ASP A 13 -1.43 -14.33 8.87
C ASP A 13 -2.32 -14.54 10.13
N ALA A 14 -1.88 -14.06 11.28
CA ALA A 14 -2.59 -14.23 12.53
C ALA A 14 -3.88 -13.40 12.45
N PRO A 15 -5.06 -14.04 12.59
CA PRO A 15 -6.33 -13.32 12.58
C PRO A 15 -6.34 -12.27 13.68
N LEU A 16 -7.09 -11.18 13.50
CA LEU A 16 -7.23 -10.12 14.49
C LEU A 16 -7.56 -10.71 15.87
N VAL A 17 -6.58 -10.71 16.78
CA VAL A 17 -6.64 -11.40 18.07
C VAL A 17 -7.30 -10.51 19.11
N GLY A 18 -8.29 -11.05 19.82
CA GLY A 18 -8.94 -10.37 20.94
C GLY A 18 -10.39 -10.78 21.10
N ARG A 19 -10.87 -10.89 22.34
CA ARG A 19 -12.25 -11.34 22.66
C ARG A 19 -13.10 -10.25 23.31
N SER A 20 -12.62 -9.01 23.35
CA SER A 20 -13.40 -7.88 23.87
C SER A 20 -14.61 -7.61 22.97
N ALA A 21 -15.65 -7.02 23.53
CA ALA A 21 -16.84 -6.62 22.76
C ALA A 21 -16.47 -5.70 21.57
N TRP A 22 -15.50 -4.80 21.77
CA TRP A 22 -14.97 -3.91 20.74
C TRP A 22 -14.30 -4.67 19.59
N THR A 23 -13.45 -5.67 19.89
CA THR A 23 -12.80 -6.48 18.84
C THR A 23 -13.82 -7.31 18.04
N VAL A 24 -14.89 -7.78 18.68
CA VAL A 24 -15.97 -8.51 18.01
C VAL A 24 -16.75 -7.58 17.07
N GLN A 25 -17.12 -6.39 17.54
CA GLN A 25 -17.80 -5.38 16.71
C GLN A 25 -16.94 -4.94 15.52
N LEU A 26 -15.63 -4.74 15.75
CA LEU A 26 -14.69 -4.42 14.68
C LEU A 26 -14.69 -5.52 13.61
N ARG A 27 -14.53 -6.79 14.00
CA ARG A 27 -14.56 -7.91 13.03
C ARG A 27 -15.85 -7.96 12.21
N GLN A 28 -17.01 -7.77 12.85
CA GLN A 28 -18.29 -7.73 12.14
C GLN A 28 -18.39 -6.54 11.17
N ALA A 29 -17.75 -5.41 11.47
CA ALA A 29 -17.67 -4.28 10.55
C ALA A 29 -16.73 -4.58 9.37
N LEU A 30 -15.57 -5.20 9.62
CA LEU A 30 -14.63 -5.60 8.57
C LEU A 30 -15.27 -6.60 7.61
N ASP A 31 -15.98 -7.62 8.13
CA ASP A 31 -16.66 -8.62 7.30
C ASP A 31 -17.67 -7.97 6.34
N LYS A 32 -18.38 -6.91 6.77
CA LYS A 32 -19.33 -6.17 5.92
C LYS A 32 -18.63 -5.29 4.87
N MET A 33 -17.41 -4.81 5.16
CA MET A 33 -16.65 -3.94 4.25
C MET A 33 -15.69 -4.72 3.34
N ALA A 34 -15.45 -6.00 3.61
CA ALA A 34 -14.52 -6.83 2.86
C ALA A 34 -14.87 -6.90 1.37
N ASP A 35 -16.16 -7.11 1.06
CA ASP A 35 -16.69 -7.21 -0.31
C ASP A 35 -16.85 -5.86 -1.02
N VAL A 36 -16.71 -4.75 -0.29
CA VAL A 36 -16.86 -3.41 -0.86
C VAL A 36 -15.52 -2.95 -1.44
N ASP A 37 -15.50 -2.70 -2.75
CA ASP A 37 -14.34 -2.13 -3.44
C ASP A 37 -14.29 -0.60 -3.26
N ALA A 38 -14.05 -0.20 -2.01
CA ALA A 38 -13.88 1.20 -1.61
C ALA A 38 -12.52 1.39 -0.93
N ASP A 39 -11.98 2.59 -1.06
CA ASP A 39 -10.80 3.01 -0.31
C ASP A 39 -11.18 3.19 1.18
N VAL A 40 -10.30 2.80 2.08
CA VAL A 40 -10.57 2.74 3.53
C VAL A 40 -9.54 3.57 4.30
N LEU A 41 -10.01 4.33 5.28
CA LEU A 41 -9.16 5.04 6.24
C LEU A 41 -9.27 4.37 7.63
N LEU A 42 -8.14 3.93 8.17
CA LEU A 42 -8.00 3.30 9.48
C LEU A 42 -7.48 4.33 10.49
N VAL A 43 -8.39 4.83 11.31
CA VAL A 43 -8.05 5.80 12.36
C VAL A 43 -7.78 5.08 13.68
N GLY A 44 -6.60 5.30 14.25
CA GLY A 44 -6.21 4.75 15.55
C GLY A 44 -4.80 5.14 15.92
N GLU A 45 -4.44 5.02 17.19
CA GLU A 45 -3.11 5.36 17.70
C GLU A 45 -2.01 4.45 17.11
N THR A 46 -0.76 4.89 17.17
CA THR A 46 0.40 4.08 16.77
C THR A 46 0.49 2.81 17.62
N GLY A 47 0.77 1.68 17.00
CA GLY A 47 0.90 0.39 17.71
C GLY A 47 -0.42 -0.32 18.06
N THR A 48 -1.58 0.20 17.63
CA THR A 48 -2.90 -0.44 17.86
C THR A 48 -3.23 -1.60 16.93
N GLY A 49 -2.32 -1.99 16.03
CA GLY A 49 -2.50 -3.12 15.12
C GLY A 49 -3.27 -2.80 13.84
N LYS A 50 -3.25 -1.54 13.36
CA LYS A 50 -3.90 -1.11 12.11
C LYS A 50 -3.51 -1.96 10.90
N GLU A 51 -2.24 -2.35 10.80
CA GLU A 51 -1.79 -3.25 9.72
C GLU A 51 -2.55 -4.59 9.71
N GLN A 52 -2.86 -5.14 10.89
CA GLN A 52 -3.61 -6.40 10.97
C GLN A 52 -5.07 -6.23 10.58
N VAL A 53 -5.64 -5.05 10.83
CA VAL A 53 -6.97 -4.70 10.31
C VAL A 53 -6.94 -4.59 8.78
N ALA A 54 -5.93 -3.92 8.22
CA ALA A 54 -5.76 -3.80 6.77
C ALA A 54 -5.57 -5.16 6.08
N ARG A 55 -4.75 -6.05 6.67
CA ARG A 55 -4.56 -7.43 6.20
C ARG A 55 -5.84 -8.25 6.28
N CYS A 56 -6.59 -8.12 7.37
CA CYS A 56 -7.89 -8.78 7.52
C CYS A 56 -8.85 -8.37 6.39
N LEU A 57 -8.98 -7.06 6.13
CA LEU A 57 -9.80 -6.54 5.02
C LEU A 57 -9.37 -7.09 3.67
N HIS A 58 -8.06 -7.13 3.39
CA HIS A 58 -7.54 -7.69 2.16
C HIS A 58 -7.87 -9.18 2.01
N ASN A 59 -7.56 -9.97 3.04
CA ASN A 59 -7.74 -11.43 3.05
C ASN A 59 -9.20 -11.86 2.93
N GLN A 60 -10.14 -11.03 3.38
CA GLN A 60 -11.58 -11.28 3.25
C GLN A 60 -12.18 -10.72 1.96
N SER A 61 -11.45 -9.89 1.22
CA SER A 61 -11.95 -9.25 0.01
C SER A 61 -11.86 -10.15 -1.23
N PRO A 62 -12.56 -9.81 -2.33
CA PRO A 62 -12.38 -10.45 -3.64
C PRO A 62 -10.93 -10.40 -4.18
N ARG A 63 -10.08 -9.52 -3.62
CA ARG A 63 -8.68 -9.32 -4.01
C ARG A 63 -7.68 -10.16 -3.21
N ALA A 64 -8.14 -11.05 -2.30
CA ALA A 64 -7.28 -11.83 -1.40
C ALA A 64 -6.24 -12.73 -2.08
N GLN A 65 -6.44 -13.09 -3.36
CA GLN A 65 -5.47 -13.88 -4.14
C GLN A 65 -4.40 -13.02 -4.81
N ASN A 66 -4.55 -11.70 -4.77
CA ASN A 66 -3.60 -10.75 -5.32
C ASN A 66 -2.65 -10.23 -4.23
N ARG A 67 -1.80 -9.27 -4.58
CA ARG A 67 -0.79 -8.76 -3.66
C ARG A 67 -1.39 -7.83 -2.61
N PHE A 68 -0.98 -8.01 -1.36
CA PHE A 68 -1.04 -6.99 -0.33
C PHE A 68 0.31 -6.27 -0.25
N VAL A 69 0.33 -4.96 -0.50
CA VAL A 69 1.54 -4.15 -0.51
C VAL A 69 1.46 -3.12 0.60
N ALA A 70 2.17 -3.34 1.71
CA ALA A 70 2.29 -2.36 2.78
C ALA A 70 3.46 -1.40 2.50
N VAL A 71 3.22 -0.11 2.72
CA VAL A 71 4.21 0.96 2.64
C VAL A 71 4.07 1.82 3.88
N ASN A 72 5.13 1.90 4.70
CA ASN A 72 5.19 2.85 5.79
C ASN A 72 5.87 4.13 5.26
N CYS A 73 5.12 5.23 5.25
CA CYS A 73 5.56 6.50 4.66
C CYS A 73 6.66 7.18 5.50
N CYS A 74 6.70 6.97 6.82
CA CYS A 74 7.77 7.48 7.69
C CYS A 74 9.09 6.72 7.56
N ALA A 75 9.04 5.44 7.21
CA ALA A 75 10.21 4.58 7.18
C ALA A 75 11.09 4.75 5.92
N ILE A 76 10.56 5.43 4.89
CA ILE A 76 11.26 5.63 3.61
C ILE A 76 11.72 7.09 3.54
N PRO A 77 13.02 7.35 3.26
CA PRO A 77 13.49 8.72 3.05
C PRO A 77 12.70 9.43 1.95
N GLU A 78 12.31 10.68 2.20
CA GLU A 78 11.49 11.50 1.29
C GLU A 78 12.06 11.53 -0.14
N GLU A 79 13.38 11.63 -0.26
CA GLU A 79 14.14 11.70 -1.51
C GLU A 79 13.90 10.51 -2.45
N ILE A 80 13.55 9.34 -1.90
CA ILE A 80 13.29 8.13 -2.68
C ILE A 80 11.84 7.65 -2.59
N LEU A 81 11.03 8.21 -1.68
CA LEU A 81 9.64 7.81 -1.47
C LEU A 81 8.81 7.90 -2.76
N GLU A 82 8.99 8.98 -3.52
CA GLU A 82 8.32 9.16 -4.82
C GLU A 82 8.65 8.03 -5.79
N SER A 83 9.94 7.70 -5.89
CA SER A 83 10.46 6.66 -6.77
C SER A 83 10.04 5.26 -6.34
N GLU A 84 9.91 5.01 -5.04
CA GLU A 84 9.34 3.76 -4.51
C GLU A 84 7.86 3.65 -4.84
N LEU A 85 7.07 4.69 -4.59
CA LEU A 85 5.61 4.66 -4.78
C LEU A 85 5.21 4.57 -6.25
N PHE A 86 5.76 5.46 -7.09
CA PHE A 86 5.33 5.64 -8.48
C PHE A 86 6.25 4.94 -9.50
N GLY A 87 7.47 4.57 -9.10
CA GLY A 87 8.46 4.01 -10.01
C GLY A 87 9.11 5.08 -10.89
N HIS A 88 10.11 4.67 -11.66
CA HIS A 88 10.85 5.57 -12.56
C HIS A 88 11.33 4.84 -13.81
N GLU A 89 11.51 5.61 -14.88
CA GLU A 89 12.23 5.19 -16.07
C GLU A 89 13.72 5.60 -16.00
N PRO A 90 14.61 4.96 -16.79
CA PRO A 90 16.00 5.39 -16.87
C PRO A 90 16.12 6.86 -17.28
N GLY A 91 16.98 7.61 -16.59
CA GLY A 91 17.20 9.04 -16.85
C GLY A 91 16.21 9.99 -16.18
N ALA A 92 15.28 9.50 -15.36
CA ALA A 92 14.33 10.35 -14.63
C ALA A 92 15.00 11.31 -13.63
N PHE A 93 16.11 10.90 -13.00
CA PHE A 93 16.91 11.70 -12.08
C PHE A 93 18.35 11.15 -12.04
N THR A 94 19.26 11.88 -11.38
CA THR A 94 20.66 11.46 -11.22
C THR A 94 20.74 10.14 -10.46
N GLY A 95 21.21 9.07 -11.12
CA GLY A 95 21.28 7.73 -10.53
C GLY A 95 20.15 6.78 -10.96
N ALA A 96 19.15 7.25 -11.71
CA ALA A 96 18.12 6.43 -12.34
C ALA A 96 18.68 5.65 -13.55
N LEU A 97 19.52 4.65 -13.28
CA LEU A 97 20.20 3.86 -14.33
C LEU A 97 19.32 2.76 -14.94
N ARG A 98 18.28 2.34 -14.23
CA ARG A 98 17.40 1.24 -14.62
C ARG A 98 15.97 1.62 -14.31
N ARG A 99 15.03 1.02 -15.06
CA ARG A 99 13.62 1.13 -14.75
C ARG A 99 13.30 0.50 -13.39
N ARG A 100 12.43 1.14 -12.62
CA ARG A 100 11.87 0.63 -11.38
C ARG A 100 10.35 0.65 -11.43
N VAL A 101 9.74 -0.48 -11.06
CA VAL A 101 8.29 -0.61 -10.88
C VAL A 101 7.93 -0.04 -9.51
N GLY A 102 6.96 0.88 -9.48
CA GLY A 102 6.48 1.50 -8.24
C GLY A 102 5.57 0.58 -7.43
N LYS A 103 5.36 0.89 -6.15
CA LYS A 103 4.47 0.12 -5.26
C LYS A 103 3.02 0.11 -5.71
N PHE A 104 2.51 1.21 -6.27
CA PHE A 104 1.15 1.24 -6.82
C PHE A 104 0.98 0.28 -8.00
N GLU A 105 1.92 0.29 -8.94
CA GLU A 105 1.93 -0.66 -10.06
C GLU A 105 2.15 -2.09 -9.57
N TYR A 106 3.01 -2.29 -8.58
CA TYR A 106 3.25 -3.60 -8.00
C TYR A 106 2.00 -4.17 -7.30
N ALA A 107 1.14 -3.31 -6.74
CA ALA A 107 -0.10 -3.67 -6.06
C ALA A 107 -1.29 -3.89 -7.01
N HIS A 108 -1.10 -3.80 -8.34
CA HIS A 108 -2.18 -3.94 -9.31
C HIS A 108 -3.00 -5.23 -9.10
N HIS A 109 -4.32 -5.10 -9.22
CA HIS A 109 -5.39 -6.03 -8.84
C HIS A 109 -5.50 -6.38 -7.34
N GLY A 110 -4.58 -5.92 -6.52
CA GLY A 110 -4.51 -6.18 -5.09
C GLY A 110 -4.88 -4.97 -4.23
N THR A 111 -4.19 -4.86 -3.09
CA THR A 111 -4.42 -3.82 -2.09
C THR A 111 -3.10 -3.17 -1.71
N ILE A 112 -3.09 -1.84 -1.63
CA ILE A 112 -1.98 -1.10 -1.05
C ILE A 112 -2.40 -0.53 0.30
N TYR A 113 -1.58 -0.76 1.33
CA TYR A 113 -1.73 -0.18 2.65
C TYR A 113 -0.67 0.93 2.84
N LEU A 114 -1.11 2.15 3.11
CA LEU A 114 -0.29 3.33 3.32
C LEU A 114 -0.28 3.68 4.82
N ASP A 115 0.69 3.14 5.55
CA ASP A 115 0.83 3.41 6.98
C ASP A 115 1.47 4.79 7.20
N GLU A 116 0.96 5.52 8.20
CA GLU A 116 1.39 6.88 8.54
C GLU A 116 1.32 7.83 7.34
N ILE A 117 0.19 7.80 6.60
CA ILE A 117 -0.06 8.60 5.40
C ILE A 117 0.06 10.12 5.65
N ASP A 118 -0.14 10.56 6.89
CA ASP A 118 0.03 11.95 7.32
C ASP A 118 1.48 12.43 7.25
N SER A 119 2.44 11.52 7.24
CA SER A 119 3.86 11.82 7.00
C SER A 119 4.21 12.04 5.53
N MET A 120 3.28 11.78 4.61
CA MET A 120 3.53 11.93 3.18
C MET A 120 3.78 13.40 2.81
N PRO A 121 4.89 13.71 2.13
CA PRO A 121 5.18 15.06 1.63
C PRO A 121 4.03 15.63 0.79
N LEU A 122 3.72 16.92 0.98
CA LEU A 122 2.60 17.60 0.29
C LEU A 122 2.64 17.46 -1.24
N HIS A 123 3.84 17.48 -1.83
CA HIS A 123 4.01 17.35 -3.28
C HIS A 123 3.60 15.95 -3.80
N LEU A 124 3.70 14.91 -2.96
CA LEU A 124 3.26 13.55 -3.31
C LEU A 124 1.76 13.35 -3.11
N GLN A 125 1.14 14.07 -2.17
CA GLN A 125 -0.31 14.00 -1.94
C GLN A 125 -1.11 14.36 -3.20
N GLY A 126 -0.63 15.34 -3.98
CA GLY A 126 -1.25 15.68 -5.28
C GLY A 126 -1.18 14.54 -6.30
N LYS A 127 -0.08 13.78 -6.34
CA LYS A 127 0.05 12.60 -7.20
C LYS A 127 -0.80 11.43 -6.70
N LEU A 128 -0.83 11.20 -5.40
CA LEU A 128 -1.71 10.20 -4.78
C LEU A 128 -3.18 10.49 -5.13
N LEU A 129 -3.61 11.75 -5.04
CA LEU A 129 -4.97 12.14 -5.38
C LEU A 129 -5.33 11.76 -6.83
N ARG A 130 -4.41 11.95 -7.79
CA ARG A 130 -4.61 11.50 -9.17
C ARG A 130 -4.72 9.99 -9.28
N VAL A 131 -3.93 9.23 -8.53
CA VAL A 131 -4.05 7.76 -8.48
C VAL A 131 -5.44 7.34 -8.00
N LEU A 132 -5.95 7.97 -6.94
CA LEU A 132 -7.27 7.65 -6.37
C LEU A 132 -8.42 8.02 -7.31
N GLN A 133 -8.33 9.16 -7.99
CA GLN A 133 -9.37 9.69 -8.86
C GLN A 133 -9.38 9.04 -10.24
N GLU A 134 -8.21 8.99 -10.88
CA GLU A 134 -8.06 8.55 -12.27
C GLU A 134 -7.80 7.05 -12.40
N ARG A 135 -7.52 6.36 -11.27
CA ARG A 135 -7.09 4.95 -11.25
C ARG A 135 -5.97 4.71 -12.25
N SER A 136 -5.03 5.65 -12.31
CA SER A 136 -3.88 5.61 -13.19
C SER A 136 -2.69 6.34 -12.59
N LEU A 137 -1.49 6.07 -13.10
CA LEU A 137 -0.27 6.74 -12.67
C LEU A 137 0.73 6.90 -13.79
N GLU A 138 1.71 7.77 -13.58
CA GLU A 138 2.86 7.97 -14.46
C GLU A 138 4.14 7.72 -13.66
N ARG A 139 5.09 6.98 -14.27
CA ARG A 139 6.42 6.83 -13.68
C ARG A 139 7.19 8.13 -13.81
N LEU A 140 8.10 8.37 -12.88
CA LEU A 140 9.05 9.48 -12.99
C LEU A 140 9.83 9.40 -14.31
N GLY A 141 9.94 10.54 -15.00
CA GLY A 141 10.60 10.64 -16.30
C GLY A 141 9.81 10.03 -17.47
N SER A 142 8.52 9.69 -17.29
CA SER A 142 7.65 9.15 -18.33
C SER A 142 6.39 9.99 -18.49
N ASN A 143 5.93 10.16 -19.73
CA ASN A 143 4.61 10.71 -20.05
C ASN A 143 3.58 9.59 -20.34
N LYS A 144 3.93 8.34 -20.03
CA LYS A 144 3.05 7.20 -20.27
C LYS A 144 2.20 6.96 -19.04
N THR A 145 0.91 7.23 -19.18
CA THR A 145 -0.10 6.88 -18.20
C THR A 145 -0.32 5.36 -18.15
N LEU A 146 -0.40 4.81 -16.96
CA LEU A 146 -0.56 3.38 -16.68
C LEU A 146 -1.83 3.18 -15.84
N PRO A 147 -2.82 2.41 -16.29
CA PRO A 147 -3.99 2.12 -15.48
C PRO A 147 -3.60 1.27 -14.28
N VAL A 148 -4.17 1.58 -13.12
CA VAL A 148 -4.02 0.81 -11.89
C VAL A 148 -5.37 0.48 -11.27
N ASP A 149 -5.65 -0.82 -11.15
CA ASP A 149 -6.80 -1.35 -10.42
C ASP A 149 -6.32 -1.76 -9.03
N ILE A 150 -6.57 -0.93 -8.03
CA ILE A 150 -6.09 -1.14 -6.65
C ILE A 150 -7.15 -0.71 -5.65
N ARG A 151 -7.22 -1.43 -4.53
CA ARG A 151 -7.88 -0.95 -3.31
C ARG A 151 -6.86 -0.24 -2.44
N VAL A 152 -7.15 0.97 -1.97
CA VAL A 152 -6.28 1.71 -1.06
C VAL A 152 -6.79 1.61 0.37
N ILE A 153 -5.90 1.30 1.30
CA ILE A 153 -6.13 1.41 2.75
C ILE A 153 -5.08 2.36 3.29
N ALA A 154 -5.46 3.35 4.09
CA ALA A 154 -4.56 4.32 4.72
C ALA A 154 -4.87 4.51 6.20
#